data_AF-A0A1Y2QJE4-F1
#
_entry.id   AF-A0A1Y2QJE4-F1
#
_cell.length_a   1.000
_cell.length_b   1.000
_cell.length_c   1.000
_cell.angle_alpha   90.00
_cell.angle_beta   90.00
_cell.angle_gamma   90.00
#
_symmetry.space_group_name_H-M   'P 1'
#
loop_
_entity.id
_entity.type
_entity.pdbx_description
1 polymer ?
#
loop_
_entity_poly.entity_id
_entity_poly.type
_entity_poly.pdbx_seq_one_letter_code
_entity_poly.pdbx_strand_id
1 'polypeptide(L)'
;MTESELDPRRLRQVVAPAVDAVCAHRMACGRTPDREQLTAIREALEDHVLQALQQVDLTVMPRDWSWERAAEAFAAELAEVLMKQR
;
A
#
# COMPACT_ATOMS: atom_id res chain seq x y z
N MET A 1 9.55 -15.08 -10.03
CA MET A 1 9.90 -13.98 -9.10
C MET A 1 11.41 -13.97 -8.94
N THR A 2 12.09 -13.14 -9.73
CA THR A 2 13.49 -12.69 -9.55
C THR A 2 13.62 -11.44 -10.44
N GLU A 3 13.44 -10.25 -9.87
CA GLU A 3 14.48 -9.37 -9.30
C GLU A 3 14.01 -8.69 -7.98
N SER A 4 14.41 -9.02 -6.75
CA SER A 4 14.66 -10.31 -6.09
C SER A 4 14.30 -10.10 -4.61
N GLU A 5 13.38 -10.92 -4.10
CA GLU A 5 12.69 -10.84 -2.79
C GLU A 5 11.98 -9.51 -2.53
N LEU A 6 10.66 -9.58 -2.35
CA LEU A 6 9.89 -8.49 -1.80
C LEU A 6 10.53 -8.11 -0.46
N ASP A 7 11.29 -7.01 -0.43
CA ASP A 7 11.93 -6.52 0.79
C ASP A 7 10.85 -5.85 1.64
N PRO A 8 10.52 -6.39 2.83
CA PRO A 8 9.49 -5.81 3.68
C PRO A 8 9.79 -4.36 4.07
N ARG A 9 11.07 -3.98 4.19
CA ARG A 9 11.46 -2.59 4.49
C ARG A 9 11.16 -1.68 3.31
N ARG A 10 11.41 -2.16 2.11
CA ARG A 10 11.16 -1.40 0.88
C ARG A 10 9.66 -1.30 0.59
N LEU A 11 8.90 -2.38 0.81
CA LEU A 11 7.44 -2.36 0.73
C LEU A 11 6.86 -1.29 1.65
N ARG A 12 7.33 -1.21 2.90
CA ARG A 12 6.92 -0.17 3.85
C ARG A 12 7.18 1.24 3.36
N GLN A 13 8.33 1.47 2.74
CA GLN A 13 8.66 2.78 2.16
C GLN A 13 7.73 3.13 1.01
N VAL A 14 7.41 2.16 0.15
CA VAL A 14 6.50 2.34 -0.98
C VAL A 14 5.06 2.60 -0.52
N VAL A 15 4.63 1.96 0.57
CA VAL A 15 3.27 2.10 1.11
C VAL A 15 3.10 3.37 1.98
N ALA A 16 4.18 3.92 2.54
CA ALA A 16 4.12 5.07 3.44
C ALA A 16 3.34 6.29 2.88
N PRO A 17 3.51 6.71 1.60
CA PRO A 17 2.72 7.80 1.04
C PRO A 17 1.20 7.56 1.06
N ALA A 18 0.76 6.31 0.88
CA ALA A 18 -0.65 5.93 0.94
C ALA A 18 -1.19 6.05 2.39
N VAL A 19 -0.39 5.64 3.39
CA VAL A 19 -0.72 5.83 4.80
C VAL A 19 -0.86 7.31 5.12
N ASP A 20 0.11 8.13 4.73
CA ASP A 20 0.10 9.58 4.97
C ASP A 20 -1.12 10.24 4.34
N ALA A 21 -1.48 9.83 3.11
CA ALA A 21 -2.65 10.34 2.43
C ALA A 21 -3.95 10.01 3.19
N VAL A 22 -4.13 8.76 3.64
CA VAL A 22 -5.31 8.35 4.42
C VAL A 22 -5.38 9.12 5.75
N CYS A 23 -4.24 9.32 6.41
CA CYS A 23 -4.16 10.10 7.65
C CYS A 23 -4.52 11.57 7.43
N ALA A 24 -3.95 12.20 6.40
CA ALA A 24 -4.26 13.57 6.01
C ALA A 24 -5.75 13.75 5.70
N HIS A 25 -6.34 12.79 4.97
CA HIS A 25 -7.78 12.79 4.68
C HIS A 25 -8.63 12.72 5.96
N ARG A 26 -8.31 11.79 6.87
CA ARG A 26 -9.02 11.66 8.15
C ARG A 26 -8.94 12.93 8.99
N MET A 27 -7.75 13.53 9.09
CA MET A 27 -7.55 14.80 9.80
C MET A 27 -8.36 15.93 9.16
N ALA A 28 -8.39 16.01 7.83
CA ALA A 28 -9.23 16.97 7.11
C ALA A 28 -10.74 16.76 7.37
N CYS A 29 -11.16 15.53 7.64
CA CYS A 29 -12.51 15.18 8.06
C CYS A 29 -12.76 15.31 9.58
N GLY A 30 -11.83 15.92 10.33
CA GLY A 30 -11.95 16.13 11.78
C GLY A 30 -11.74 14.87 12.62
N ARG A 31 -11.22 13.79 12.04
CA ARG A 31 -10.89 12.53 12.73
C ARG A 31 -9.38 12.44 12.85
N THR A 32 -8.83 12.75 14.02
CA THR A 32 -7.40 12.55 14.29
C THR A 32 -7.17 11.07 14.66
N PRO A 33 -6.47 10.29 13.83
CA PRO A 33 -6.22 8.90 14.16
C PRO A 33 -5.27 8.80 15.36
N ASP A 34 -5.64 7.99 16.35
CA ASP A 34 -4.74 7.62 17.43
C ASP A 34 -3.66 6.63 16.93
N ARG A 35 -2.73 6.27 17.80
CA ARG A 35 -1.62 5.36 17.47
C ARG A 35 -2.08 3.98 17.01
N GLU A 36 -3.17 3.47 17.56
CA GLU A 36 -3.71 2.15 17.19
C GLU A 36 -4.35 2.22 15.80
N GLN A 37 -5.11 3.28 15.53
CA GLN A 37 -5.71 3.52 14.22
C GLN A 37 -4.65 3.73 13.13
N LEU A 38 -3.57 4.47 13.42
CA LEU A 38 -2.44 4.63 12.50
C LEU A 38 -1.76 3.29 12.19
N THR A 39 -1.60 2.45 13.21
CA THR A 39 -1.02 1.11 13.06
C THR A 39 -1.92 0.23 12.21
N ALA A 40 -3.22 0.23 12.46
CA ALA A 40 -4.20 -0.55 11.70
C ALA A 40 -4.30 -0.11 10.23
N ILE A 41 -4.26 1.20 9.94
CA ILE A 41 -4.22 1.70 8.55
C ILE A 41 -3.00 1.16 7.83
N ARG A 42 -1.82 1.27 8.46
CA ARG A 42 -0.57 0.81 7.88
C ARG A 42 -0.59 -0.69 7.63
N GLU A 43 -0.97 -1.49 8.62
CA GLU A 43 -1.05 -2.95 8.51
C GLU A 43 -2.04 -3.37 7.42
N ALA A 44 -3.23 -2.76 7.38
CA ALA A 44 -4.20 -3.04 6.33
C ALA A 44 -3.68 -2.73 4.93
N LEU A 45 -2.96 -1.62 4.74
CA LEU A 45 -2.33 -1.28 3.47
C LEU A 45 -1.19 -2.25 3.12
N GLU A 46 -0.29 -2.54 4.05
CA GLU A 46 0.82 -3.49 3.83
C GLU A 46 0.31 -4.89 3.45
N ASP A 47 -0.66 -5.43 4.18
CA ASP A 47 -1.19 -6.77 3.97
C ASP A 47 -1.91 -6.92 2.63
N HIS A 48 -2.75 -5.95 2.26
CA HIS A 48 -3.46 -6.00 0.98
C HIS A 48 -2.52 -5.84 -0.21
N VAL A 49 -1.53 -4.94 -0.13
CA VAL A 49 -0.55 -4.76 -1.20
C VAL A 49 0.29 -6.03 -1.34
N LEU A 50 0.73 -6.62 -0.23
CA LEU A 50 1.44 -7.90 -0.25
C LEU A 50 0.60 -9.01 -0.89
N GLN A 51 -0.68 -9.12 -0.52
CA GLN A 51 -1.59 -10.10 -1.11
C GLN A 51 -1.77 -9.87 -2.60
N ALA A 52 -1.95 -8.63 -3.05
CA ALA A 52 -2.09 -8.28 -4.46
C ALA A 52 -0.84 -8.67 -5.28
N LEU A 53 0.36 -8.37 -4.75
CA LEU A 53 1.63 -8.74 -5.37
C LEU A 53 1.80 -10.26 -5.50
N GLN A 54 1.34 -11.02 -4.51
CA GLN A 54 1.38 -12.50 -4.56
C GLN A 54 0.47 -13.09 -5.64
N GLN A 55 -0.55 -12.36 -6.11
CA GLN A 55 -1.43 -12.80 -7.19
C GLN A 55 -0.91 -12.42 -8.59
N VAL A 56 0.17 -11.65 -8.69
CA VAL A 56 0.72 -11.24 -10.00
C VAL A 56 1.37 -12.43 -10.70
N ASP A 57 0.87 -12.78 -11.89
CA ASP A 57 1.50 -13.78 -12.74
C ASP A 57 2.74 -13.20 -13.43
N LEU A 58 3.90 -13.55 -12.90
CA LEU A 58 5.19 -13.07 -13.38
C LEU A 58 5.60 -13.65 -14.74
N THR A 59 4.92 -14.71 -15.22
CA THR A 59 5.24 -15.32 -16.52
C THR A 59 4.76 -14.46 -17.70
N VAL A 60 3.80 -13.57 -17.44
CA VAL A 60 3.20 -12.69 -18.45
C VAL A 60 3.55 -11.21 -18.26
N MET A 61 4.35 -10.89 -17.23
CA MET A 61 4.79 -9.51 -16.98
C MET A 61 5.84 -9.06 -18.02
N PRO A 62 5.83 -7.77 -18.40
CA PRO A 62 6.81 -7.24 -19.33
C PRO A 62 8.21 -7.23 -18.70
N ARG A 63 9.25 -7.12 -19.53
CA ARG A 63 10.66 -7.22 -19.08
C ARG A 63 11.08 -6.09 -18.13
N ASP A 64 10.38 -4.97 -18.15
CA ASP A 64 10.58 -3.79 -17.31
C ASP A 64 9.63 -3.76 -16.09
N TRP A 65 8.98 -4.88 -15.79
CA TRP A 65 8.11 -4.99 -14.64
C TRP A 65 8.87 -4.76 -13.33
N SER A 66 8.25 -4.01 -12.42
CA SER A 66 8.78 -3.69 -11.11
C SER A 66 7.70 -3.89 -10.06
N TRP A 67 7.99 -4.73 -9.06
CA TRP A 67 7.09 -4.93 -7.94
C TRP A 67 6.87 -3.64 -7.14
N GLU A 68 7.87 -2.74 -7.08
CA GLU A 68 7.74 -1.44 -6.41
C GLU A 68 6.67 -0.59 -7.09
N ARG A 69 6.70 -0.51 -8.43
CA ARG A 69 5.70 0.23 -9.20
C ARG A 69 4.29 -0.36 -9.08
N ALA A 70 4.20 -1.69 -9.06
CA ALA A 70 2.92 -2.37 -8.82
C ALA A 70 2.41 -2.10 -7.41
N ALA A 71 3.29 -2.14 -6.40
CA ALA A 71 2.96 -1.85 -5.02
C ALA A 71 2.49 -0.40 -4.82
N GLU A 72 3.14 0.58 -5.47
CA GLU A 72 2.70 1.99 -5.48
C GLU A 72 1.28 2.13 -6.01
N ALA A 73 0.97 1.47 -7.14
CA ALA A 73 -0.36 1.51 -7.75
C ALA A 73 -1.42 0.89 -6.82
N PHE A 74 -1.16 -0.32 -6.29
CA PHE A 74 -2.08 -0.97 -5.36
C PHE A 74 -2.28 -0.17 -4.07
N ALA A 75 -1.22 0.44 -3.53
CA ALA A 75 -1.30 1.27 -2.33
C ALA A 75 -2.15 2.52 -2.57
N ALA A 76 -2.02 3.16 -3.74
CA ALA A 76 -2.84 4.32 -4.12
C ALA A 76 -4.33 3.95 -4.28
N GLU A 77 -4.63 2.85 -4.97
CA GLU A 77 -6.01 2.37 -5.13
C GLU A 77 -6.66 2.05 -3.78
N LEU A 78 -5.93 1.38 -2.88
CA LEU A 78 -6.45 1.06 -1.56
C LEU A 78 -6.61 2.29 -0.67
N ALA A 79 -5.69 3.26 -0.75
CA ALA A 79 -5.84 4.53 -0.06
C ALA A 79 -7.13 5.25 -0.48
N GLU A 80 -7.44 5.27 -1.78
CA GLU A 80 -8.71 5.84 -2.25
C GLU A 80 -9.93 5.11 -1.68
N VAL A 81 -9.90 3.78 -1.63
CA VAL A 81 -10.99 2.99 -1.04
C VAL A 81 -11.16 3.36 0.44
N LEU A 82 -10.08 3.43 1.21
CA LEU A 82 -10.10 3.78 2.63
C LEU A 82 -10.58 5.21 2.89
N MET A 83 -10.29 6.15 1.99
CA MET A 83 -10.81 7.53 2.08
C MET A 83 -12.31 7.61 1.75
N LYS A 84 -12.82 6.73 0.87
CA LYS A 84 -14.24 6.71 0.48
C LYS A 84 -15.14 6.01 1.51
N GLN A 85 -14.58 5.17 2.39
CA GLN A 85 -15.31 4.53 3.49
C GLN A 85 -15.58 5.56 4.61
N ARG A 86 -16.87 5.90 4.81
CA ARG A 86 -17.35 6.92 5.77
C ARG A 86 -17.47 6.40 7.20
#